data_AF-A0A846DAZ7-F1
#
_entry.id   AF-A0A846DAZ7-F1
#
_cell.length_a   1.000
_cell.length_b   1.000
_cell.length_c   1.000
_cell.angle_alpha   90.00
_cell.angle_beta   90.00
_cell.angle_gamma   90.00
#
_symmetry.space_group_name_H-M   'P 1'
#
loop_
_entity.id
_entity.type
_entity.pdbx_description
1 polymer ?
#
loop_
_entity_poly.entity_id
_entity_poly.type
_entity_poly.pdbx_seq_one_letter_code
_entity_poly.pdbx_strand_id
1 'polypeptide(L)'
;MGRIKITKFLAHRQEISLIIKGVIHGIDTPITIVDKNRVIIIGDKQNDNLCKYPIKADEQVIGWVLGSPKALSVAKMLNYLITKELEKNPALPYLG
;
A
#
# COMPACT_ATOMS: atom_id res chain seq x y z
N MET A 1 -15.35 -10.44 10.26
CA MET A 1 -14.59 -10.15 9.03
C MET A 1 -13.42 -9.27 9.41
N GLY A 2 -12.26 -9.85 9.70
CA GLY A 2 -11.17 -9.02 10.19
C GLY A 2 -10.56 -8.22 9.04
N ARG A 3 -10.30 -6.95 9.36
CA ARG A 3 -10.00 -5.89 8.39
C ARG A 3 -8.51 -5.92 8.12
N ILE A 4 -8.09 -6.35 6.93
CA ILE A 4 -6.69 -6.22 6.52
C ILE A 4 -6.31 -4.74 6.59
N LYS A 5 -5.19 -4.47 7.25
CA LYS A 5 -4.58 -3.14 7.30
C LYS A 5 -3.33 -3.17 6.45
N ILE A 6 -3.13 -2.15 5.61
CA ILE A 6 -1.92 -2.01 4.79
C ILE A 6 -0.64 -2.02 5.66
N THR A 7 -0.70 -1.47 6.87
CA THR A 7 0.38 -1.53 7.86
C THR A 7 0.69 -2.97 8.28
N LYS A 8 -0.33 -3.79 8.55
CA LYS A 8 -0.14 -5.21 8.89
C LYS A 8 0.46 -5.99 7.71
N PHE A 9 -0.02 -5.75 6.50
CA PHE A 9 0.48 -6.40 5.27
C PHE A 9 1.97 -6.12 5.07
N LEU A 10 2.38 -4.85 5.14
CA LEU A 10 3.79 -4.46 4.98
C LEU A 10 4.68 -4.89 6.15
N ALA A 11 4.14 -4.99 7.37
CA ALA A 11 4.89 -5.43 8.54
C ALA A 11 5.16 -6.94 8.57
N HIS A 12 4.19 -7.77 8.16
CA HIS A 12 4.31 -9.24 8.17
C HIS A 12 5.16 -9.80 7.02
N ARG A 13 5.47 -8.98 6.01
CA ARG A 13 6.18 -9.37 4.79
C ARG A 13 7.36 -8.43 4.55
N GLN A 14 8.39 -8.58 5.36
CA GLN A 14 9.57 -7.70 5.33
C GLN A 14 10.25 -7.66 3.96
N GLU A 15 10.37 -8.80 3.26
CA GLU A 15 10.93 -8.86 1.90
C GLU A 15 10.11 -8.05 0.89
N ILE A 16 8.78 -8.18 0.92
CA ILE A 16 7.87 -7.41 0.06
C ILE A 16 8.01 -5.92 0.37
N SER A 17 8.09 -5.55 1.65
CA SER A 17 8.31 -4.17 2.08
C SER A 17 9.62 -3.59 1.55
N LEU A 18 10.71 -4.36 1.59
CA LEU A 18 12.01 -3.96 1.02
C LEU A 18 11.94 -3.77 -0.49
N ILE A 19 11.28 -4.69 -1.22
CA ILE A 19 11.09 -4.57 -2.67
C ILE A 19 10.29 -3.30 -3.00
N ILE A 20 9.20 -3.03 -2.28
CA ILE A 20 8.37 -1.83 -2.50
C ILE A 20 9.20 -0.56 -2.24
N LYS A 21 10.00 -0.53 -1.17
CA LYS A 21 10.91 0.59 -0.90
C LYS A 21 11.95 0.78 -2.02
N GLY A 22 12.51 -0.31 -2.53
CA GLY A 22 13.43 -0.29 -3.66
C GLY A 22 12.79 0.25 -4.94
N VAL A 23 11.57 -0.20 -5.25
CA VAL A 23 10.79 0.32 -6.38
C VAL A 23 10.48 1.81 -6.21
N ILE A 24 10.04 2.24 -5.03
CA ILE A 24 9.76 3.65 -4.75
C ILE A 24 11.02 4.50 -4.92
N HIS A 25 12.17 4.06 -4.41
CA HIS A 25 13.44 4.75 -4.57
C HIS A 25 13.88 4.80 -6.04
N GLY A 26 13.68 3.71 -6.81
CA GLY A 26 13.98 3.69 -8.24
C GLY A 26 13.08 4.59 -9.10
N ILE A 27 11.93 5.01 -8.57
CA ILE A 27 11.08 5.99 -9.25
C ILE A 27 11.59 7.38 -8.86
N ASP A 28 12.07 8.12 -9.85
CA ASP A 28 12.59 9.49 -9.74
C ASP A 28 11.49 10.55 -9.43
N THR A 29 10.54 10.21 -8.56
CA THR A 29 9.54 11.14 -8.01
C THR A 29 9.16 10.71 -6.61
N PRO A 30 8.92 11.66 -5.67
CA PRO A 30 8.46 11.32 -4.33
C PRO A 30 7.15 10.53 -4.34
N ILE A 31 7.13 9.42 -3.61
CA ILE A 31 5.94 8.58 -3.41
C ILE A 31 5.78 8.31 -1.92
N THR A 32 4.55 8.49 -1.43
CA THR A 32 4.20 8.26 -0.04
C THR A 32 3.04 7.29 0.04
N ILE A 33 3.14 6.30 0.93
CA ILE A 33 2.07 5.36 1.23
C ILE A 33 1.49 5.72 2.59
N VAL A 34 0.18 5.91 2.64
CA VAL A 34 -0.55 6.21 3.87
C VAL A 34 -1.63 5.17 4.12
N ASP A 35 -2.00 4.98 5.39
CA ASP A 35 -3.17 4.18 5.75
C ASP A 35 -4.48 4.94 5.49
N LYS A 36 -5.62 4.30 5.76
CA LYS A 36 -6.95 4.91 5.65
C LYS A 36 -7.13 6.19 6.49
N ASN A 37 -6.36 6.34 7.57
CA ASN A 37 -6.39 7.48 8.48
C ASN A 37 -5.34 8.54 8.12
N ARG A 38 -4.69 8.43 6.95
CA ARG A 38 -3.58 9.28 6.49
C ARG A 38 -2.31 9.20 7.33
N VAL A 39 -2.12 8.13 8.12
CA VAL A 39 -0.85 7.87 8.81
C VAL A 39 0.16 7.38 7.78
N ILE A 40 1.32 8.02 7.73
CA ILE A 40 2.41 7.67 6.81
C ILE A 40 3.00 6.32 7.21
N ILE A 41 3.13 5.43 6.23
CA ILE A 41 3.72 4.10 6.38
C ILE A 41 5.09 4.04 5.69
N ILE A 42 5.18 4.62 4.48
CA ILE A 42 6.41 4.72 3.68
C ILE A 42 6.45 6.10 3.03
N GLY A 43 7.64 6.68 2.91
CA GLY A 43 7.88 7.99 2.32
C GLY A 43 7.72 9.13 3.32
N ASP A 44 7.68 10.35 2.81
CA ASP A 44 7.66 11.57 3.61
C ASP A 44 6.29 12.25 3.59
N LYS A 45 6.13 13.27 4.43
CA LYS A 45 4.93 14.11 4.41
C LYS A 45 4.84 14.83 3.08
N GLN A 46 3.71 14.65 2.41
CA GLN A 46 3.44 15.28 1.12
C GLN A 46 2.40 16.38 1.24
N ASN A 47 2.42 17.30 0.28
CA ASN A 47 1.37 18.30 0.10
C ASN A 47 0.05 17.63 -0.35
N ASP A 48 -1.09 18.25 0.00
CA ASP A 48 -2.42 17.73 -0.33
C ASP A 48 -2.77 17.78 -1.83
N ASN A 49 -1.95 18.44 -2.65
CA ASN A 49 -2.18 18.59 -4.11
C ASN A 49 -1.65 17.42 -4.97
N LEU A 50 -1.28 16.29 -4.35
CA LEU A 50 -0.78 15.12 -5.08
C LEU A 50 -1.90 14.25 -5.66
N CYS A 51 -1.57 13.51 -6.72
CA CYS A 51 -2.42 12.42 -7.17
C CYS A 51 -2.54 11.37 -6.05
N LYS A 52 -3.75 10.86 -5.88
CA LYS A 52 -4.11 9.94 -4.80
C LYS A 52 -4.73 8.68 -5.39
N TYR A 53 -4.04 7.55 -5.22
CA TYR A 53 -4.43 6.27 -5.79
C TYR A 53 -4.81 5.27 -4.68
N PRO A 54 -6.00 4.64 -4.74
CA PRO A 54 -6.48 3.78 -3.67
C PRO A 54 -5.72 2.45 -3.62
N ILE A 55 -5.45 2.00 -2.40
CA ILE A 55 -5.04 0.64 -2.09
C ILE A 55 -6.27 -0.09 -1.54
N LYS A 56 -6.67 -1.15 -2.20
CA LYS A 56 -7.85 -1.96 -1.89
C LYS A 56 -7.46 -3.35 -1.43
N ALA A 57 -8.19 -3.85 -0.44
CA ALA A 57 -8.30 -5.27 -0.14
C ALA A 57 -9.74 -5.65 -0.45
N ASP A 58 -9.93 -6.49 -1.49
CA ASP A 58 -11.26 -6.74 -2.06
C ASP A 58 -11.93 -5.41 -2.48
N GLU A 59 -13.17 -5.13 -2.05
CA GLU A 59 -13.84 -3.85 -2.33
C GLU A 59 -13.54 -2.75 -1.30
N GLN A 60 -12.73 -3.02 -0.28
CA GLN A 60 -12.44 -2.06 0.79
C GLN A 60 -11.14 -1.28 0.55
N VAL A 61 -11.22 0.06 0.55
CA VAL A 61 -10.02 0.91 0.58
C VAL A 61 -9.37 0.85 1.96
N ILE A 62 -8.12 0.40 2.01
CA ILE A 62 -7.34 0.23 3.24
C ILE A 62 -6.22 1.26 3.40
N GLY A 63 -5.91 2.02 2.35
CA GLY A 63 -4.87 3.04 2.31
C GLY A 63 -4.75 3.72 0.95
N TRP A 64 -3.74 4.55 0.79
CA TRP A 64 -3.52 5.34 -0.43
C TRP A 64 -2.04 5.46 -0.76
N VAL A 65 -1.75 5.50 -2.06
CA VAL A 65 -0.47 5.94 -2.58
C VAL A 65 -0.62 7.38 -3.06
N LEU A 66 0.24 8.28 -2.58
CA LEU A 66 0.29 9.69 -2.91
C LEU A 66 1.56 9.96 -3.72
N GLY A 67 1.45 10.76 -4.79
CA GLY A 67 2.61 11.09 -5.62
C GLY A 67 2.24 11.76 -6.93
N SER A 68 3.21 11.79 -7.84
CA SER A 68 2.99 12.11 -9.26
C SER A 68 2.14 11.02 -9.95
N PRO A 69 1.76 11.18 -11.23
CA PRO A 69 1.10 10.11 -11.98
C PRO A 69 1.85 8.78 -12.00
N LYS A 70 3.18 8.78 -11.83
CA LYS A 70 3.99 7.56 -11.72
C LYS A 70 3.65 6.72 -10.48
N ALA A 71 3.07 7.32 -9.44
CA ALA A 71 2.63 6.64 -8.23
C ALA A 71 1.50 5.63 -8.48
N LEU A 72 0.76 5.76 -9.59
CA LEU A 72 -0.23 4.78 -10.02
C LEU A 72 0.39 3.38 -10.19
N SER A 73 1.61 3.28 -10.69
CA SER A 73 2.31 2.00 -10.87
C SER A 73 2.54 1.29 -9.54
N VAL A 74 2.92 2.04 -8.50
CA VAL A 74 3.07 1.51 -7.13
C VAL A 74 1.73 1.08 -6.56
N ALA A 75 0.66 1.85 -6.77
CA ALA A 75 -0.69 1.48 -6.33
C ALA A 75 -1.19 0.19 -6.99
N LYS A 76 -0.98 0.04 -8.31
CA LYS A 76 -1.34 -1.18 -9.05
C LYS A 76 -0.56 -2.40 -8.53
N MET A 77 0.74 -2.24 -8.29
CA MET A 77 1.58 -3.29 -7.71
C MET A 77 1.09 -3.71 -6.33
N LEU A 78 0.82 -2.75 -5.44
CA LEU A 78 0.30 -3.04 -4.09
C LEU A 78 -1.04 -3.76 -4.13
N ASN A 79 -1.98 -3.29 -4.96
CA ASN A 79 -3.28 -3.94 -5.13
C ASN A 79 -3.11 -5.38 -5.61
N TYR A 80 -2.26 -5.62 -6.60
CA TYR A 80 -1.99 -6.98 -7.09
C TYR A 80 -1.43 -7.89 -5.98
N LEU A 81 -0.45 -7.41 -5.22
CA LEU A 81 0.16 -8.20 -4.14
C LEU A 81 -0.84 -8.51 -3.02
N ILE A 82 -1.68 -7.55 -2.64
CA ILE A 82 -2.70 -7.72 -1.61
C ILE A 82 -3.77 -8.71 -2.07
N THR A 83 -4.25 -8.58 -3.32
CA THR A 83 -5.19 -9.54 -3.92
C THR A 83 -4.60 -10.95 -3.92
N LYS A 84 -3.34 -11.10 -4.36
CA LYS A 84 -2.68 -12.41 -4.38
C LYS A 84 -2.49 -13.01 -3.00
N GLU A 85 -2.24 -12.20 -1.98
CA GLU A 85 -2.12 -12.67 -0.60
C GLU A 85 -3.47 -13.15 -0.05
N LEU A 86 -4.54 -12.39 -0.34
CA LEU A 86 -5.92 -12.74 0.03
C LEU A 86 -6.39 -14.05 -0.61
N GLU A 87 -6.06 -14.26 -1.88
CA GLU A 87 -6.36 -15.51 -2.60
C GLU A 87 -5.65 -16.72 -1.99
N LYS A 88 -4.38 -16.56 -1.57
CA LYS A 88 -3.57 -17.66 -1.02
C LYS A 88 -3.93 -18.05 0.41
N ASN A 89 -4.43 -17.11 1.20
CA ASN A 89 -4.74 -17.32 2.61
C ASN A 89 -6.11 -16.72 2.97
N PRO A 90 -7.21 -17.39 2.62
CA PRO A 90 -8.56 -16.92 2.95
C PRO A 90 -8.84 -16.82 4.47
N ALA A 91 -7.97 -17.38 5.32
CA ALA A 91 -8.06 -17.30 6.79
C ALA A 91 -7.34 -16.08 7.42
N LEU A 92 -6.50 -15.36 6.67
CA LEU A 92 -5.80 -14.15 7.18
C LEU A 92 -6.66 -12.89 7.40
N PRO A 93 -7.94 -12.78 6.98
CA PRO A 93 -8.78 -11.70 7.47
C PRO A 93 -8.91 -11.76 9.00
N TYR A 94 -8.85 -12.93 9.65
CA TYR A 94 -9.39 -13.12 11.01
C TYR A 94 -8.39 -13.02 12.17
N LEU A 95 -7.11 -12.72 11.93
CA LEU A 95 -6.14 -12.45 13.01
C LEU A 95 -6.08 -10.95 13.30
N GLY A 96 -7.19 -10.47 13.87
CA GLY A 96 -7.34 -9.18 14.51
C GLY A 96 -7.83 -9.39 15.94
#